data_AF-A0AAW2ER30-F1
#
_entry.id   AF-A0AAW2ER30-F1
#
_cell.length_a   1.000
_cell.length_b   1.000
_cell.length_c   1.000
_cell.angle_alpha   90.00
_cell.angle_beta   90.00
_cell.angle_gamma   90.00
#
_symmetry.space_group_name_H-M   'P 1'
#
loop_
_entity.id
_entity.type
_entity.pdbx_description
1 polymer ?
#
loop_
_entity_poly.entity_id
_entity_poly.type
_entity_poly.pdbx_seq_one_letter_code
_entity_poly.pdbx_strand_id
1 'polypeptide(L)'
;MRLRLAFTAIIISLLWDRNERLALANKSVESQPEYKPDGPLVMCKFLPKEFVECEDPVDHKGNKTAKEETGFGCVKFGGSRYEDVEKTKVSCTVLPDIECHGPRTFFREGIPCIKYSDHYFATTLLYSILLGFLGMDRFCLGQTGTAVGKLLTLGGMGVWWIVDVILLVTNSLQPEDGSNWNPYV
;
A
#
# COMPACT_ATOMS: atom_id res chain seq x y z
N MET A 1 -61.41 6.42 -39.87
CA MET A 1 -61.26 5.09 -39.23
C MET A 1 -59.81 4.58 -39.20
N ARG A 2 -58.95 4.88 -40.20
CA ARG A 2 -57.55 4.41 -40.25
C ARG A 2 -56.59 5.00 -39.18
N LEU A 3 -56.87 6.20 -38.66
CA LEU A 3 -56.00 6.87 -37.68
C LEU A 3 -56.08 6.25 -36.26
N ARG A 4 -57.25 5.69 -35.88
CA ARG A 4 -57.43 5.04 -34.57
C ARG A 4 -56.69 3.70 -34.48
N LEU A 5 -56.63 2.94 -35.59
CA LEU A 5 -55.92 1.66 -35.67
C LEU A 5 -54.38 1.85 -35.60
N ALA A 6 -53.86 2.91 -36.20
CA ALA A 6 -52.43 3.23 -36.13
C ALA A 6 -52.00 3.62 -34.70
N PHE A 7 -52.84 4.39 -33.99
CA PHE A 7 -52.56 4.80 -32.61
C PHE A 7 -52.52 3.61 -31.63
N THR A 8 -53.45 2.66 -31.78
CA THR A 8 -53.45 1.44 -30.94
C THR A 8 -52.24 0.54 -31.20
N ALA A 9 -51.77 0.45 -32.45
CA ALA A 9 -50.60 -0.35 -32.79
C ALA A 9 -49.30 0.22 -32.19
N ILE A 10 -49.15 1.55 -32.18
CA ILE A 10 -47.98 2.24 -31.57
C ILE A 10 -47.97 2.07 -30.05
N ILE A 11 -49.13 2.12 -29.41
CA ILE A 11 -49.22 1.91 -27.95
C ILE A 11 -48.83 0.47 -27.59
N ILE A 12 -49.28 -0.53 -28.36
CA ILE A 12 -48.96 -1.94 -28.11
C ILE A 12 -47.46 -2.21 -28.28
N SER A 13 -46.81 -1.65 -29.31
CA SER A 13 -45.36 -1.83 -29.51
C SER A 13 -44.53 -1.15 -28.42
N LEU A 14 -44.92 0.05 -27.97
CA LEU A 14 -44.25 0.74 -26.86
C LEU A 14 -44.43 0.01 -25.52
N LEU A 15 -45.61 -0.58 -25.29
CA LEU A 15 -45.86 -1.40 -24.09
C LEU A 15 -45.04 -2.69 -24.12
N TRP A 16 -44.88 -3.31 -25.29
CA TRP A 16 -44.06 -4.51 -25.48
C TRP A 16 -42.57 -4.23 -25.23
N ASP A 17 -42.04 -3.15 -25.81
CA ASP A 17 -40.65 -2.70 -25.62
C ASP A 17 -40.33 -2.37 -24.15
N ARG A 18 -41.28 -1.75 -23.44
CA ARG A 18 -41.14 -1.49 -22.00
C ARG A 18 -41.08 -2.78 -21.17
N ASN A 19 -41.87 -3.79 -21.53
CA ASN A 19 -41.88 -5.08 -20.83
C ASN A 19 -40.56 -5.84 -21.03
N GLU A 20 -39.98 -5.79 -22.25
CA GLU A 20 -38.67 -6.39 -22.53
C GLU A 20 -37.53 -5.69 -21.77
N ARG A 21 -37.56 -4.35 -21.67
CA ARG A 21 -36.59 -3.60 -20.85
C ARG A 21 -36.71 -3.92 -19.36
N LEU A 22 -37.92 -4.12 -18.83
CA LEU A 22 -38.13 -4.55 -17.45
C LEU A 22 -37.60 -5.97 -17.20
N ALA A 23 -37.78 -6.89 -18.16
CA ALA A 23 -37.25 -8.25 -18.07
C ALA A 23 -35.71 -8.27 -18.09
N LEU A 24 -35.07 -7.42 -18.90
CA LEU A 24 -33.61 -7.27 -18.93
C LEU A 24 -33.07 -6.60 -17.66
N ALA A 25 -33.77 -5.60 -17.12
CA ALA A 25 -33.40 -4.95 -15.87
C ALA A 25 -33.46 -5.91 -14.66
N ASN A 26 -34.43 -6.82 -14.64
CA ASN A 26 -34.51 -7.86 -13.60
C ASN A 26 -33.40 -8.93 -13.74
N LYS A 27 -32.89 -9.17 -14.94
CA LYS A 27 -31.86 -10.19 -15.19
C LYS A 27 -30.45 -9.74 -14.80
N SER A 28 -30.20 -8.43 -14.76
CA SER A 28 -28.94 -7.87 -14.23
C SER A 28 -28.86 -7.88 -12.70
N VAL A 29 -29.96 -8.20 -12.01
CA VAL A 29 -30.00 -8.45 -10.56
C VAL A 29 -29.87 -9.97 -10.32
N GLU A 30 -28.87 -10.59 -10.95
CA GLU A 30 -28.42 -11.92 -10.52
C GLU A 30 -27.67 -11.70 -9.21
N SER A 31 -28.37 -12.00 -8.12
CA SER A 31 -27.80 -11.97 -6.77
C SER A 31 -26.52 -12.79 -6.75
N GLN A 32 -25.41 -12.20 -6.32
CA GLN A 32 -24.28 -12.98 -5.82
C GLN A 32 -24.87 -14.04 -4.87
N PRO A 33 -24.47 -15.32 -4.99
CA PRO A 33 -25.01 -16.37 -4.12
C PRO A 33 -24.92 -15.89 -2.68
N GLU A 34 -25.98 -16.07 -1.90
CA GLU A 34 -25.98 -15.62 -0.51
C GLU A 34 -24.88 -16.33 0.27
N TYR A 35 -24.14 -15.59 1.09
CA TYR A 35 -23.03 -16.16 1.84
C TYR A 35 -23.52 -17.18 2.85
N LYS A 36 -23.03 -18.42 2.73
CA LYS A 36 -23.34 -19.52 3.63
C LYS A 36 -22.16 -19.74 4.59
N PRO A 37 -22.29 -19.38 5.88
CA PRO A 37 -21.19 -19.51 6.84
C PRO A 37 -20.83 -20.98 7.16
N ASP A 38 -21.76 -21.90 6.92
CA ASP A 38 -21.58 -23.36 7.02
C ASP A 38 -20.95 -23.99 5.76
N GLY A 39 -20.78 -23.19 4.70
CA GLY A 39 -20.14 -23.62 3.47
C GLY A 39 -18.61 -23.71 3.59
N PRO A 40 -17.95 -24.38 2.63
CA PRO A 40 -16.49 -24.48 2.60
C PRO A 40 -15.78 -23.19 2.20
N LEU A 41 -16.50 -22.24 1.57
CA LEU A 41 -15.92 -21.02 1.01
C LEU A 41 -15.92 -19.87 2.02
N VAL A 42 -14.73 -19.42 2.41
CA VAL A 42 -14.54 -18.20 3.20
C VAL A 42 -14.71 -16.94 2.35
N MET A 43 -15.10 -15.83 2.96
CA MET A 43 -15.12 -14.52 2.29
C MET A 43 -13.73 -14.12 1.76
N CYS A 44 -13.67 -13.65 0.51
CA CYS A 44 -12.42 -13.17 -0.10
C CYS A 44 -11.76 -12.05 0.73
N LYS A 45 -12.55 -11.17 1.37
CA LYS A 45 -12.04 -10.06 2.21
C LYS A 45 -11.21 -10.52 3.42
N PHE A 46 -11.48 -11.70 3.96
CA PHE A 46 -10.79 -12.24 5.15
C PHE A 46 -9.59 -13.11 4.80
N LEU A 47 -9.28 -13.25 3.51
CA LEU A 47 -8.20 -14.09 3.08
C LEU A 47 -6.84 -13.57 3.60
N PRO A 48 -5.97 -14.44 4.13
CA PRO A 48 -4.63 -14.07 4.57
C PRO A 48 -3.78 -13.40 3.47
N LYS A 49 -2.71 -12.69 3.86
CA LYS A 49 -1.88 -11.92 2.90
C LYS A 49 -1.13 -12.82 1.92
N GLU A 50 -0.92 -14.07 2.28
CA GLU A 50 -0.23 -15.09 1.48
C GLU A 50 -1.06 -15.53 0.26
N PHE A 51 -2.37 -15.29 0.27
CA PHE A 51 -3.29 -15.73 -0.77
C PHE A 51 -3.86 -14.58 -1.62
N VAL A 52 -3.40 -13.36 -1.37
CA VAL A 52 -3.83 -12.15 -2.08
C VAL A 52 -2.63 -11.33 -2.51
N GLU A 53 -2.71 -10.77 -3.69
CA GLU A 53 -1.73 -9.84 -4.24
C GLU A 53 -2.28 -8.41 -4.07
N CYS A 54 -1.60 -7.58 -3.29
CA CYS A 54 -2.01 -6.21 -3.01
C CYS A 54 -1.08 -5.22 -3.70
N GLU A 55 -1.65 -4.14 -4.21
CA GLU A 55 -0.88 -3.01 -4.74
C GLU A 55 -0.18 -2.24 -3.61
N ASP A 56 0.99 -1.69 -3.91
CA ASP A 56 1.71 -0.85 -2.97
C ASP A 56 0.96 0.47 -2.67
N PRO A 57 1.12 1.03 -1.46
CA PRO A 57 0.55 2.33 -1.11
C PRO A 57 0.98 3.45 -2.07
N VAL A 58 0.02 4.21 -2.60
CA VAL A 58 0.29 5.39 -3.43
C VAL A 58 0.94 6.49 -2.61
N ASP A 59 2.02 7.08 -3.12
CA ASP A 59 2.71 8.21 -2.50
C ASP A 59 2.24 9.55 -3.04
N HIS A 60 1.61 10.33 -2.18
CA HIS A 60 1.13 11.68 -2.48
C HIS A 60 2.18 12.77 -2.22
N LYS A 61 3.40 12.41 -1.80
CA LYS A 61 4.55 13.32 -1.64
C LYS A 61 4.24 14.57 -0.81
N GLY A 62 3.50 14.41 0.29
CA GLY A 62 3.09 15.53 1.14
C GLY A 62 1.81 16.26 0.72
N ASN A 63 1.19 15.90 -0.42
CA ASN A 63 -0.05 16.52 -0.87
C ASN A 63 -1.29 15.91 -0.18
N LYS A 64 -1.82 16.62 0.81
CA LYS A 64 -3.02 16.20 1.55
C LYS A 64 -4.29 16.17 0.70
N THR A 65 -4.43 17.13 -0.23
CA THR A 65 -5.61 17.23 -1.11
C THR A 65 -5.71 16.01 -2.02
N ALA A 66 -4.59 15.53 -2.57
CA ALA A 66 -4.56 14.33 -3.40
C ALA A 66 -5.01 13.06 -2.63
N LYS A 67 -4.67 12.97 -1.34
CA LYS A 67 -5.15 11.89 -0.46
C LYS A 67 -6.65 11.98 -0.21
N GLU A 68 -7.19 13.19 -0.02
CA GLU A 68 -8.62 13.41 0.21
C GLU A 68 -9.45 13.07 -1.04
N GLU A 69 -8.95 13.40 -2.23
CA GLU A 69 -9.61 13.11 -3.51
C GLU A 69 -9.65 11.60 -3.83
N THR A 70 -8.54 10.90 -3.61
CA THR A 70 -8.43 9.45 -3.88
C THR A 70 -9.03 8.61 -2.75
N GLY A 71 -8.98 9.12 -1.52
CA GLY A 71 -9.41 8.42 -0.31
C GLY A 71 -8.50 7.26 0.12
N PHE A 72 -7.36 7.07 -0.56
CA PHE A 72 -6.31 6.09 -0.24
C PHE A 72 -4.93 6.63 -0.61
N GLY A 73 -3.88 5.98 -0.12
CA GLY A 73 -2.49 6.41 -0.23
C GLY A 73 -2.01 7.17 1.00
N CYS A 74 -0.75 7.55 0.95
CA CYS A 74 0.01 8.08 2.07
C CYS A 74 0.53 9.48 1.72
N VAL A 75 0.44 10.40 2.68
CA VAL A 75 1.01 11.75 2.53
C VAL A 75 2.46 11.73 2.98
N LYS A 76 2.75 10.94 4.02
CA LYS A 76 4.09 10.78 4.57
C LYS A 76 4.41 9.30 4.71
N PHE A 77 5.57 8.90 4.19
CA PHE A 77 6.15 7.59 4.47
C PHE A 77 7.12 7.65 5.65
N GLY A 78 7.21 6.55 6.37
CA GLY A 78 8.14 6.37 7.48
C GLY A 78 7.49 6.54 8.86
N GLY A 79 8.34 6.60 9.88
CA GLY A 79 7.95 6.54 11.29
C GLY A 79 8.57 5.33 11.98
N SER A 80 9.07 5.52 13.20
CA SER A 80 9.68 4.44 14.00
C SER A 80 8.69 3.81 14.97
N ARG A 81 7.66 4.55 15.38
CA ARG A 81 6.62 4.09 16.30
C ARG A 81 5.34 3.75 15.56
N TYR A 82 4.64 2.73 16.02
CA TYR A 82 3.40 2.27 15.41
C TYR A 82 2.30 3.35 15.39
N GLU A 83 2.31 4.26 16.37
CA GLU A 83 1.35 5.36 16.47
C GLU A 83 1.59 6.47 15.44
N ASP A 84 2.85 6.69 15.07
CA ASP A 84 3.26 7.78 14.17
C ASP A 84 3.17 7.38 12.69
N VAL A 85 3.09 6.08 12.41
CA VAL A 85 3.01 5.54 11.06
C VAL A 85 1.59 5.69 10.51
N GLU A 86 1.49 6.45 9.43
CA GLU A 86 0.25 6.62 8.68
C GLU A 86 -0.22 5.27 8.11
N LYS A 87 -1.53 5.02 8.10
CA LYS A 87 -2.12 3.80 7.55
C LYS A 87 -3.07 4.15 6.41
N THR A 88 -3.08 3.30 5.40
CA THR A 88 -3.95 3.44 4.25
C THR A 88 -4.70 2.14 3.96
N LYS A 89 -5.69 2.24 3.08
CA LYS A 89 -6.23 1.10 2.34
C LYS A 89 -5.48 0.90 1.03
N VAL A 90 -5.37 -0.35 0.59
CA VAL A 90 -4.80 -0.72 -0.72
C VAL A 90 -5.76 -1.66 -1.44
N SER A 91 -5.71 -1.69 -2.77
CA SER A 91 -6.45 -2.65 -3.58
C SER A 91 -5.73 -4.00 -3.54
N CYS A 92 -6.46 -5.06 -3.23
CA CYS A 92 -5.95 -6.43 -3.20
C CYS A 92 -6.78 -7.33 -4.11
N THR A 93 -6.11 -8.25 -4.80
CA THR A 93 -6.70 -9.23 -5.70
C THR A 93 -6.38 -10.64 -5.22
N VAL A 94 -7.37 -11.52 -5.23
CA VAL A 94 -7.19 -12.93 -4.85
C VAL A 94 -6.47 -13.71 -5.95
N LEU A 95 -5.48 -14.52 -5.54
CA LEU A 95 -4.74 -15.41 -6.45
C LEU A 95 -5.68 -16.35 -7.23
N PRO A 96 -5.40 -16.63 -8.52
CA PRO A 96 -6.33 -17.33 -9.41
C PRO A 96 -6.74 -18.72 -8.91
N ASP A 97 -5.85 -19.43 -8.21
CA ASP A 97 -6.08 -20.80 -7.73
C ASP A 97 -6.83 -20.88 -6.39
N ILE A 98 -7.16 -19.73 -5.78
CA ILE A 98 -7.90 -19.70 -4.51
C ILE A 98 -9.37 -19.38 -4.75
N GLU A 99 -10.23 -20.32 -4.34
CA GLU A 99 -11.68 -20.16 -4.33
C GLU A 99 -12.14 -19.49 -3.03
N CYS A 100 -12.90 -18.41 -3.17
CA CYS A 100 -13.46 -17.66 -2.05
C CYS A 100 -14.80 -17.05 -2.46
N HIS A 101 -15.58 -16.66 -1.46
CA HIS A 101 -16.90 -16.07 -1.66
C HIS A 101 -16.82 -14.54 -1.76
N GLY A 102 -17.48 -13.97 -2.77
CA GLY A 102 -17.60 -12.53 -2.99
C GLY A 102 -16.64 -11.97 -4.05
N PRO A 103 -16.40 -10.64 -4.06
CA PRO A 103 -15.55 -10.01 -5.06
C PRO A 103 -14.09 -10.40 -4.87
N ARG A 104 -13.43 -10.79 -5.97
CA ARG A 104 -12.01 -11.17 -5.98
C ARG A 104 -11.07 -9.98 -5.81
N THR A 105 -11.54 -8.78 -6.06
CA THR A 105 -10.84 -7.51 -5.82
C THR A 105 -11.51 -6.76 -4.68
N PHE A 106 -10.72 -6.37 -3.67
CA PHE A 106 -11.24 -5.67 -2.50
C PHE A 106 -10.21 -4.74 -1.89
N PHE A 107 -10.68 -3.71 -1.17
CA PHE A 107 -9.81 -2.83 -0.42
C PHE A 107 -9.50 -3.41 0.96
N ARG A 108 -8.21 -3.48 1.29
CA ARG A 108 -7.73 -3.91 2.61
C ARG A 108 -7.24 -2.72 3.40
N GLU A 109 -7.81 -2.53 4.59
CA GLU A 109 -7.48 -1.42 5.49
C GLU A 109 -6.31 -1.75 6.41
N GLY A 110 -5.67 -0.71 6.96
CA GLY A 110 -4.65 -0.85 8.00
C GLY A 110 -3.26 -1.18 7.49
N ILE A 111 -2.98 -0.96 6.21
CA ILE A 111 -1.64 -1.14 5.65
C ILE A 111 -0.76 0.05 6.05
N PRO A 112 0.40 -0.17 6.68
CA PRO A 112 1.29 0.91 7.10
C PRO A 112 2.00 1.55 5.90
N CYS A 113 2.11 2.88 5.93
CA CYS A 113 2.84 3.71 4.97
C CYS A 113 4.36 3.69 5.24
N ILE A 114 4.97 2.51 5.08
CA ILE A 114 6.40 2.31 5.27
C ILE A 114 7.02 1.80 3.98
N LYS A 115 8.18 2.36 3.64
CA LYS A 115 8.99 1.92 2.52
C LYS A 115 10.23 1.26 3.08
N TYR A 116 10.53 0.05 2.65
CA TYR A 116 11.80 -0.60 2.93
C TYR A 116 12.75 -0.39 1.75
N SER A 117 14.03 -0.24 2.04
CA SER A 117 15.11 -0.19 1.05
C SER A 117 16.12 -1.29 1.39
N ASP A 118 17.20 -1.43 0.63
CA ASP A 118 18.30 -2.37 0.90
C ASP A 118 19.22 -1.88 2.04
N HIS A 119 18.63 -1.25 3.06
CA HIS A 119 19.33 -0.76 4.24
C HIS A 119 18.96 -1.59 5.45
N TYR A 120 19.96 -2.28 5.96
CA TYR A 120 19.85 -3.15 7.11
C TYR A 120 20.49 -2.48 8.32
N PHE A 121 19.77 -2.48 9.44
CA PHE A 121 20.26 -1.91 10.70
C PHE A 121 21.54 -2.63 11.16
N ALA A 122 21.52 -3.96 11.16
CA ALA A 122 22.64 -4.78 11.63
C ALA A 122 23.91 -4.59 10.78
N THR A 123 23.76 -4.55 9.45
CA THR A 123 24.89 -4.40 8.52
C THR A 123 25.49 -3.00 8.61
N THR A 124 24.65 -1.98 8.74
CA THR A 124 25.12 -0.60 8.99
C THR A 124 25.83 -0.49 10.33
N LEU A 125 25.28 -1.09 11.39
CA LEU A 125 25.91 -1.10 12.71
C LEU A 125 27.28 -1.79 12.66
N LEU A 126 27.41 -2.91 11.94
CA LEU A 126 28.66 -3.62 11.74
C LEU A 126 29.70 -2.74 11.03
N TYR A 127 29.31 -2.06 9.95
CA TYR A 127 30.18 -1.11 9.27
C TYR A 127 30.54 0.09 10.15
N SER A 128 29.64 0.56 11.00
CA SER A 128 29.93 1.63 11.96
C SER A 128 30.97 1.19 13.00
N ILE A 129 30.90 -0.03 13.50
CA ILE A 129 31.87 -0.56 14.48
C ILE A 129 33.23 -0.85 13.83
N LEU A 130 33.26 -1.50 12.66
CA LEU A 130 34.52 -1.95 12.03
C LEU A 130 35.19 -0.87 11.16
N LEU A 131 34.40 -0.06 10.46
CA LEU A 131 34.85 0.89 9.43
C LEU A 131 34.34 2.31 9.69
N GLY A 132 33.82 2.59 10.89
CA GLY A 132 33.26 3.91 11.21
C GLY A 132 34.30 5.03 11.28
N PHE A 133 35.58 4.71 11.48
CA PHE A 133 36.66 5.71 11.35
C PHE A 133 36.82 6.23 9.90
N LEU A 134 36.42 5.45 8.89
CA LEU A 134 36.33 5.87 7.49
C LEU A 134 34.96 6.48 7.14
N GLY A 135 33.98 6.42 8.05
CA GLY A 135 32.61 6.90 7.80
C GLY A 135 31.81 6.06 6.78
N MET A 136 32.16 4.78 6.59
CA MET A 136 31.49 3.89 5.63
C MET A 136 30.00 3.72 5.94
N ASP A 137 29.64 3.72 7.22
CA ASP A 137 28.26 3.67 7.70
C ASP A 137 27.38 4.79 7.09
N ARG A 138 27.86 6.03 7.08
CA ARG A 138 27.11 7.17 6.50
C ARG A 138 27.12 7.18 4.98
N PHE A 139 28.16 6.65 4.33
CA PHE A 139 28.13 6.45 2.88
C PHE A 139 27.06 5.45 2.47
N CYS A 140 26.89 4.36 3.21
CA CYS A 140 25.85 3.37 2.96
C CYS A 140 24.43 3.94 3.14
N LEU A 141 24.24 4.95 4.00
CA LEU A 141 22.94 5.59 4.24
C LEU A 141 22.57 6.69 3.22
N GLY A 142 23.47 7.00 2.27
CA GLY A 142 23.28 8.06 1.29
C GLY A 142 23.81 9.44 1.71
N GLN A 143 24.16 9.61 3.00
CA GLN A 143 24.59 10.89 3.59
C GLN A 143 26.04 11.28 3.25
N THR A 144 26.34 11.36 1.96
CA THR A 144 27.67 11.60 1.38
C THR A 144 28.35 12.85 1.93
N GLY A 145 27.61 13.95 2.10
CA GLY A 145 28.18 15.21 2.60
C GLY A 145 28.80 15.08 3.99
N THR A 146 28.09 14.43 4.92
CA THR A 146 28.61 14.24 6.28
C THR A 146 29.68 13.15 6.35
N ALA A 147 29.61 12.16 5.47
CA ALA A 147 30.62 11.11 5.36
C ALA A 147 31.96 11.66 4.87
N VAL A 148 31.95 12.55 3.86
CA VAL A 148 33.14 13.26 3.38
C VAL A 148 33.72 14.19 4.46
N GLY A 149 32.86 14.87 5.22
CA GLY A 149 33.30 15.69 6.36
C GLY A 149 34.09 14.90 7.41
N LYS A 150 33.69 13.66 7.69
CA LYS A 150 34.46 12.76 8.57
C LYS A 150 35.81 12.36 7.97
N LEU A 151 35.86 12.06 6.68
CA LEU A 151 37.11 11.70 6.00
C LEU A 151 38.12 12.85 6.00
N LEU A 152 37.67 14.07 5.71
CA LEU A 152 38.52 15.27 5.71
C LEU A 152 39.06 15.60 7.10
N THR A 153 38.33 15.25 8.15
CA THR A 153 38.75 15.42 9.55
C THR A 153 39.53 14.21 10.08
N LEU A 154 39.96 13.28 9.22
CA LEU A 154 40.63 12.03 9.58
C LEU A 154 39.87 11.21 10.65
N GLY A 155 38.54 11.23 10.59
CA GLY A 155 37.69 10.51 11.55
C GLY A 155 37.70 11.12 12.96
N GLY A 156 38.12 12.38 13.11
CA GLY A 156 37.97 13.17 14.34
C GLY A 156 38.48 12.48 15.61
N MET A 157 39.65 11.84 15.53
CA MET A 157 40.34 11.18 16.64
C MET A 157 39.49 10.10 17.36
N GLY A 158 38.53 9.49 16.67
CA GLY A 158 37.65 8.44 17.21
C GLY A 158 36.43 8.97 17.98
N VAL A 159 36.32 10.28 18.24
CA VAL A 159 35.13 10.87 18.89
C VAL A 159 33.91 10.78 17.98
N TRP A 160 34.10 11.06 16.69
CA TRP A 160 33.02 10.97 15.69
C TRP A 160 32.46 9.55 15.62
N TRP A 161 33.35 8.55 15.58
CA TRP A 161 32.97 7.13 15.61
C TRP A 161 32.04 6.79 16.78
N ILE A 162 32.36 7.23 18.01
CA ILE A 162 31.51 6.96 19.19
C ILE A 162 30.14 7.63 19.03
N VAL A 163 30.11 8.90 18.59
CA VAL A 163 28.86 9.65 18.38
C VAL A 163 27.98 8.97 17.34
N ASP A 164 28.56 8.47 16.24
CA ASP A 164 27.82 7.77 15.20
C ASP A 164 27.20 6.46 15.68
N VAL A 165 27.96 5.66 16.43
CA VAL A 165 27.43 4.42 17.03
C VAL A 165 26.26 4.76 17.97
N ILE A 166 26.37 5.80 18.78
CA ILE A 166 25.26 6.23 19.67
C ILE A 166 24.04 6.69 18.86
N LEU A 167 24.23 7.51 17.82
CA LEU A 167 23.13 8.01 16.98
C LEU A 167 22.42 6.89 16.22
N LEU A 168 23.18 5.89 15.75
CA LEU A 168 22.64 4.73 15.06
C LEU A 168 21.84 3.85 16.03
N VAL A 169 22.41 3.51 17.20
CA VAL A 169 21.74 2.66 18.21
C VAL A 169 20.49 3.33 18.78
N THR A 170 20.49 4.65 18.93
CA THR A 170 19.31 5.42 19.37
C THR A 170 18.23 5.58 18.28
N ASN A 171 18.44 5.00 17.08
CA ASN A 171 17.57 5.11 15.91
C ASN A 171 17.31 6.57 15.48
N SER A 172 18.23 7.47 15.85
CA SER A 172 18.22 8.88 15.43
C SER A 172 18.85 9.07 14.06
N LEU A 173 19.60 8.08 13.58
CA LEU A 173 20.17 8.04 12.25
C LEU A 173 19.36 7.08 11.38
N GLN A 174 18.75 7.60 10.31
CA GLN A 174 17.95 6.84 9.35
C GLN A 174 18.46 7.08 7.92
N PRO A 175 18.13 6.18 6.97
CA PRO A 175 18.47 6.37 5.56
C PRO A 175 17.97 7.71 5.03
N GLU A 176 18.75 8.35 4.15
CA GLU A 176 18.39 9.64 3.56
C GLU A 176 17.10 9.56 2.73
N ASP A 177 16.82 8.39 2.14
CA ASP A 177 15.62 8.13 1.34
C ASP A 177 14.30 8.15 2.15
N GLY A 178 14.37 8.30 3.48
CA GLY A 178 13.20 8.23 4.36
C GLY A 178 12.58 6.83 4.47
N SER A 179 13.29 5.80 3.99
CA SER A 179 12.92 4.40 4.16
C SER A 179 13.19 3.92 5.58
N ASN A 180 12.46 2.89 6.00
CA ASN A 180 12.69 2.22 7.27
C ASN A 180 13.75 1.12 7.12
N TRP A 181 14.32 0.69 8.24
CA TRP A 181 15.23 -0.44 8.27
C TRP A 181 14.53 -1.69 7.76
N ASN A 182 15.13 -2.38 6.79
CA ASN A 182 14.60 -3.64 6.31
C ASN A 182 14.86 -4.74 7.36
N PRO A 183 13.80 -5.37 7.92
CA PRO A 183 13.96 -6.46 8.86
C PRO A 183 14.24 -7.81 8.18
N TYR A 184 14.03 -7.91 6.87
CA TYR A 184 14.14 -9.15 6.09
C TYR A 184 15.53 -9.29 5.48
N VAL A 185 16.43 -9.99 6.18
CA VAL A 185 17.78 -10.34 5.71
C VAL A 185 17.81 -11.50 4.73
#